data_AF-A0A4Y2GKN0-F1
#
_entry.id   AF-A0A4Y2GKN0-F1
#
_cell.length_a   1.000
_cell.length_b   1.000
_cell.length_c   1.000
_cell.angle_alpha   90.00
_cell.angle_beta   90.00
_cell.angle_gamma   90.00
#
_symmetry.space_group_name_H-M   'P 1'
#
loop_
_entity.id
_entity.type
_entity.pdbx_description
1 polymer ?
#
loop_
_entity_poly.entity_id
_entity_poly.type
_entity_poly.pdbx_seq_one_letter_code
_entity_poly.pdbx_strand_id
1 'polypeptide(L)'
;MHPDTNSLITPYQSALKSYKPSSDIFQIMENSEKGTPTEFRLKILQKVHPKIAPRAAQIQHHQTLLEEEKFSQQEIEDILKNIPNSKAPGHDGIDSIIVKVIFNSFPTLLLDFFNTCLELKCFPDHLKIGHVILFHKTGKEEQNIKSYRPISLLPTLVKLLEKLLLQRF
;
A
#
# COMPACT_ATOMS: atom_id res chain seq x y z
N MET A 1 14.36 -29.29 -13.88
CA MET A 1 15.40 -28.51 -13.17
C MET A 1 14.72 -27.32 -12.52
N HIS A 2 14.47 -27.40 -11.22
CA HIS A 2 13.92 -26.30 -10.43
C HIS A 2 15.04 -25.27 -10.17
N PRO A 3 14.82 -23.96 -10.37
CA PRO A 3 15.77 -22.96 -9.93
C PRO A 3 15.66 -22.78 -8.41
N ASP A 4 16.81 -22.87 -7.73
CA ASP A 4 16.96 -22.69 -6.29
C ASP A 4 16.51 -21.30 -5.83
N THR A 5 15.38 -21.25 -5.12
CA THR A 5 14.81 -20.05 -4.50
C THR A 5 15.69 -19.44 -3.39
N ASN A 6 16.73 -20.15 -2.94
CA ASN A 6 17.65 -19.69 -1.90
C ASN A 6 18.67 -18.64 -2.36
N SER A 7 18.93 -18.52 -3.66
CA SER A 7 19.93 -17.58 -4.20
C SER A 7 19.44 -16.11 -4.20
N LEU A 8 18.12 -15.91 -4.30
CA LEU A 8 17.50 -14.58 -4.38
C LEU A 8 17.20 -13.95 -3.03
N ILE A 9 17.34 -14.67 -1.91
CA ILE A 9 17.00 -14.19 -0.56
C ILE A 9 18.22 -13.56 0.14
N THR A 10 19.42 -14.01 -0.20
CA THR A 10 20.69 -13.61 0.44
C THR A 10 21.00 -12.09 0.36
N PRO A 11 20.73 -11.37 -0.74
CA PRO A 11 20.99 -9.92 -0.80
C PRO A 11 20.05 -9.12 0.11
N TYR A 12 18.81 -9.60 0.33
CA TYR A 12 17.79 -8.88 1.09
C TYR A 12 17.99 -8.97 2.61
N GLN A 13 18.57 -10.06 3.12
CA GLN A 13 18.93 -10.16 4.54
C GLN A 13 19.96 -9.09 4.95
N SER A 14 20.82 -8.70 4.02
CA SER A 14 21.84 -7.66 4.22
C SER A 14 21.23 -6.25 4.23
N ALA A 15 20.20 -6.01 3.42
CA ALA A 15 19.48 -4.74 3.36
C ALA A 15 18.64 -4.48 4.63
N LEU A 16 18.01 -5.53 5.19
CA LEU A 16 17.32 -5.44 6.49
C LEU A 16 18.29 -5.14 7.65
N LYS A 17 19.53 -5.66 7.60
CA LYS A 17 20.59 -5.29 8.56
C LYS A 17 21.02 -3.82 8.48
N SER A 18 20.76 -3.15 7.34
CA SER A 18 21.18 -1.76 7.07
C SER A 18 20.05 -0.73 7.17
N TYR A 19 18.79 -1.19 7.21
CA TYR A 19 17.67 -0.34 7.59
C TYR A 19 17.95 0.13 9.02
N LYS A 20 18.08 1.45 9.21
CA LYS A 20 18.06 2.06 10.53
C LYS A 20 16.65 2.59 10.80
N PRO A 21 15.77 1.78 11.42
CA PRO A 21 14.62 2.28 12.13
C PRO A 21 14.99 3.51 12.98
N SER A 22 14.00 4.34 13.34
CA SER A 22 14.20 5.37 14.38
C SER A 22 14.93 4.73 15.57
N SER A 23 15.84 5.45 16.24
CA SER A 23 16.57 4.95 17.42
C SER A 23 15.63 4.33 18.46
N ASP A 24 14.41 4.83 18.52
CA ASP A 24 13.35 4.34 19.41
C ASP A 24 12.91 2.91 19.09
N ILE A 25 12.91 2.50 17.82
CA ILE A 25 12.51 1.16 17.39
C ILE A 25 13.58 0.13 17.79
N PHE A 26 14.87 0.47 17.68
CA PHE A 26 15.96 -0.43 18.11
C PHE A 26 15.92 -0.70 19.61
N GLN A 27 15.67 0.32 20.43
CA GLN A 27 15.50 0.14 21.88
C GLN A 27 14.31 -0.77 22.23
N ILE A 28 13.27 -0.80 21.41
CA ILE A 28 12.09 -1.66 21.66
C ILE A 28 12.36 -3.10 21.22
N MET A 29 13.13 -3.30 20.15
CA MET A 29 13.57 -4.62 19.71
C MET A 29 14.58 -5.27 20.69
N GLU A 30 15.49 -4.49 21.27
CA GLU A 30 16.48 -4.98 22.24
C GLU A 30 15.87 -5.31 23.62
N ASN A 31 14.77 -4.65 24.00
CA ASN A 31 14.04 -4.89 25.25
C ASN A 31 12.88 -5.91 25.08
N SER A 32 13.02 -6.86 24.16
CA SER A 32 11.99 -7.86 23.84
C SER A 32 11.80 -8.86 25.00
N GLU A 33 10.95 -8.50 25.96
CA GLU A 33 10.31 -9.46 26.85
C GLU A 33 9.19 -10.22 26.11
N LYS A 34 8.97 -11.48 26.50
CA LYS A 34 7.97 -12.40 25.94
C LYS A 34 6.57 -11.74 25.86
N GLY A 35 6.03 -11.62 24.66
CA GLY A 35 4.69 -11.10 24.39
C GLY A 35 4.21 -11.49 23.00
N THR A 36 2.90 -11.41 22.77
CA THR A 36 2.27 -11.70 21.48
C THR A 36 2.65 -10.63 20.44
N PRO A 37 2.62 -10.95 19.13
CA PRO A 37 2.91 -9.98 18.06
C PRO A 37 2.06 -8.69 18.14
N THR A 38 0.84 -8.81 18.66
CA THR A 38 -0.08 -7.70 18.88
C THR A 38 0.42 -6.73 19.96
N GLU A 39 0.91 -7.25 21.08
CA GLU A 39 1.45 -6.44 22.18
C GLU A 39 2.72 -5.72 21.76
N PHE A 40 3.58 -6.40 20.99
CA PHE A 40 4.78 -5.80 20.41
C PHE A 40 4.42 -4.62 19.48
N ARG A 41 3.44 -4.82 18.58
CA ARG A 41 2.95 -3.77 17.68
C ARG A 41 2.41 -2.55 18.46
N LEU A 42 1.65 -2.78 19.52
CA LEU A 42 1.08 -1.71 20.34
C LEU A 42 2.17 -0.91 21.07
N LYS A 43 3.19 -1.59 21.60
CA LYS A 43 4.33 -0.96 22.29
C LYS A 43 5.16 -0.06 21.36
N ILE A 44 5.35 -0.50 20.11
CA ILE A 44 6.00 0.31 19.06
C ILE A 44 5.16 1.56 18.76
N LEU A 45 3.85 1.41 18.53
CA LEU A 45 2.96 2.53 18.21
C LEU A 45 2.94 3.60 19.31
N GLN A 46 2.85 3.18 20.57
CA GLN A 46 2.85 4.09 21.72
C GLN A 46 4.15 4.89 21.83
N LYS A 47 5.31 4.26 21.57
CA LYS A 47 6.60 4.93 21.72
C LYS A 47 6.95 5.83 20.54
N VAL A 48 6.61 5.44 19.31
CA VAL A 48 6.87 6.24 18.10
C VAL A 48 5.93 7.45 18.03
N HIS A 49 4.73 7.35 18.61
CA HIS A 49 3.74 8.42 18.62
C HIS A 49 3.21 8.70 20.04
N PRO A 50 4.02 9.29 20.94
CA PRO A 50 3.69 9.43 22.35
C PRO A 50 2.52 10.37 22.64
N LYS A 51 2.16 11.24 21.68
CA LYS A 51 1.00 12.14 21.76
C LYS A 51 -0.27 11.60 21.10
N ILE A 52 -0.26 10.36 20.62
CA ILE A 52 -1.51 9.65 20.39
C ILE A 52 -1.99 9.18 21.76
N ALA A 53 -2.59 10.11 22.53
CA ALA A 53 -3.66 9.73 23.46
C ALA A 53 -4.56 8.74 22.71
N PRO A 54 -5.11 7.70 23.35
CA PRO A 54 -5.84 6.66 22.64
C PRO A 54 -6.99 7.30 21.87
N ARG A 55 -6.75 7.62 20.59
CA ARG A 55 -7.80 7.93 19.63
C ARG A 55 -8.69 6.70 19.49
N ALA A 56 -8.16 5.52 19.81
CA ALA A 56 -8.91 4.29 20.07
C ALA A 56 -10.00 4.42 21.16
N ALA A 57 -9.81 5.27 22.20
CA ALA A 57 -10.80 5.49 23.27
C ALA A 57 -11.72 6.71 23.02
N GLN A 58 -11.39 7.56 22.04
CA GLN A 58 -12.18 8.72 21.63
C GLN A 58 -12.81 8.56 20.24
N ILE A 59 -12.68 7.39 19.60
CA ILE A 59 -13.74 6.90 18.73
C ILE A 59 -14.91 6.69 19.68
N GLN A 60 -15.65 7.76 19.96
CA GLN A 60 -17.00 7.63 20.43
C GLN A 60 -17.65 6.66 19.46
N HIS A 61 -18.09 5.55 20.03
CA HIS A 61 -18.85 4.51 19.39
C HIS A 61 -20.23 5.08 19.03
N HIS A 62 -20.26 6.16 18.25
CA HIS A 62 -21.36 6.47 17.37
C HIS A 62 -21.26 5.45 16.23
N GLN A 63 -21.54 4.19 16.56
CA GLN A 63 -22.09 3.25 15.59
C GLN A 63 -23.47 3.81 15.22
N THR A 64 -23.49 4.88 14.44
CA THR A 64 -24.46 4.88 13.38
C THR A 64 -23.86 3.93 12.36
N LEU A 65 -24.55 2.82 12.13
CA LEU A 65 -24.42 2.05 10.90
C LEU A 65 -24.81 2.99 9.75
N LEU A 66 -23.94 3.96 9.45
CA LEU A 66 -23.96 4.63 8.17
C LEU A 66 -23.33 3.59 7.25
N GLU A 67 -24.18 2.83 6.57
CA GLU A 67 -23.76 2.15 5.36
C GLU A 67 -23.02 3.19 4.52
N GLU A 68 -21.76 2.92 4.22
CA GLU A 68 -21.02 3.83 3.36
C GLU A 68 -21.73 3.86 2.01
N GLU A 69 -22.08 5.08 1.57
CA GLU A 69 -22.73 5.29 0.29
C GLU A 69 -21.92 4.58 -0.80
N LYS A 70 -22.58 3.87 -1.71
CA LYS A 70 -21.88 3.21 -2.81
C LYS A 70 -21.23 4.26 -3.72
N PHE A 71 -20.08 3.93 -4.30
CA PHE A 71 -19.53 4.65 -5.45
C PHE A 71 -20.55 4.69 -6.57
N SER A 72 -20.58 5.81 -7.27
CA SER A 72 -21.30 6.02 -8.51
C SER A 72 -20.36 5.84 -9.71
N GLN A 73 -20.94 5.55 -10.88
CA GLN A 73 -20.17 5.50 -12.12
C GLN A 73 -19.51 6.85 -12.45
N GLN A 74 -20.17 7.96 -12.10
CA GLN A 74 -19.66 9.30 -12.36
C GLN A 74 -18.35 9.57 -11.62
N GLU A 75 -18.26 9.16 -10.35
CA GLU A 75 -17.03 9.32 -9.57
C GLU A 75 -15.85 8.57 -10.19
N ILE A 76 -16.08 7.35 -10.68
CA ILE A 76 -15.06 6.57 -11.37
C ILE A 76 -14.65 7.28 -12.67
N GLU A 77 -15.62 7.75 -13.44
CA GLU A 77 -15.38 8.45 -14.69
C GLU A 77 -14.53 9.72 -14.48
N ASP A 78 -14.84 10.50 -13.45
CA ASP A 78 -14.14 11.76 -13.14
C ASP A 78 -12.68 11.52 -12.74
N ILE A 79 -12.40 10.43 -12.01
CA ILE A 79 -11.01 10.04 -11.73
C ILE A 79 -10.31 9.58 -12.99
N LEU A 80 -10.96 8.76 -13.82
CA LEU A 80 -10.37 8.22 -15.04
C LEU A 80 -10.02 9.31 -16.05
N LYS A 81 -10.83 10.37 -16.16
CA LYS A 81 -10.53 11.55 -17.00
C LYS A 81 -9.18 12.19 -16.64
N ASN A 82 -8.84 12.22 -15.35
CA ASN A 82 -7.66 12.89 -14.83
C ASN A 82 -6.46 11.97 -14.60
N ILE A 83 -6.61 10.66 -14.82
CA ILE A 83 -5.50 9.72 -14.65
C ILE A 83 -4.53 9.80 -15.85
N PRO A 84 -3.22 9.98 -15.61
CA PRO A 84 -2.22 10.06 -16.67
C PRO A 84 -1.97 8.70 -17.32
N ASN A 85 -1.94 8.68 -18.66
CA ASN A 85 -1.75 7.47 -19.47
C ASN A 85 -0.32 6.90 -19.45
N SER A 86 0.66 7.67 -18.96
CA SER A 86 2.09 7.34 -19.05
C SER A 86 2.66 6.66 -17.80
N LYS A 87 1.80 6.25 -16.85
CA LYS A 87 2.27 5.61 -15.61
C LYS A 87 2.46 4.12 -15.82
N ALA A 88 3.56 3.60 -15.29
CA ALA A 88 3.84 2.18 -15.33
C ALA A 88 2.78 1.38 -14.54
N PRO A 89 2.37 0.20 -15.06
CA PRO A 89 1.45 -0.70 -14.36
C PRO A 89 2.09 -1.31 -13.12
N GLY A 90 1.26 -1.96 -12.31
CA GLY A 90 1.74 -2.81 -11.21
C GLY A 90 2.28 -4.15 -11.71
N HIS A 91 2.40 -5.10 -10.79
CA HIS A 91 2.84 -6.46 -11.12
C HIS A 91 1.90 -7.20 -12.09
N ASP A 92 0.64 -6.77 -12.17
CA ASP A 92 -0.42 -7.34 -13.00
C ASP A 92 -0.36 -6.89 -14.47
N GLY A 93 0.48 -5.92 -14.81
CA GLY A 93 0.57 -5.36 -16.16
C GLY A 93 -0.64 -4.53 -16.59
N ILE A 94 -1.60 -4.27 -15.69
CA ILE A 94 -2.81 -3.50 -16.01
C ILE A 94 -2.51 -2.02 -15.80
N ASP A 95 -2.39 -1.27 -16.90
CA ASP A 95 -2.17 0.17 -16.88
C ASP A 95 -3.49 0.97 -16.95
N SER A 96 -3.38 2.30 -16.87
CA SER A 96 -4.54 3.19 -16.96
C SER A 96 -5.27 3.15 -18.30
N ILE A 97 -4.59 2.80 -19.39
CA ILE A 97 -5.21 2.73 -20.73
C ILE A 97 -6.14 1.52 -20.76
N ILE A 98 -5.65 0.37 -20.29
CA ILE A 98 -6.45 -0.87 -20.16
C ILE A 98 -7.65 -0.63 -19.25
N VAL A 99 -7.47 0.01 -18.09
CA VAL A 99 -8.59 0.32 -17.18
C VAL A 99 -9.64 1.21 -17.86
N LYS A 100 -9.23 2.24 -18.62
CA LYS A 100 -10.16 3.09 -19.37
C LYS A 100 -10.92 2.31 -20.45
N VAL A 101 -10.26 1.41 -21.16
CA VAL A 101 -10.91 0.54 -22.16
C VAL A 101 -11.95 -0.37 -21.50
N ILE A 102 -11.59 -0.99 -20.36
CA ILE A 102 -12.50 -1.83 -19.57
C ILE A 102 -13.70 -1.01 -19.11
N PHE A 103 -13.49 0.17 -18.53
CA PHE A 103 -14.58 1.03 -18.04
C PHE A 103 -15.52 1.47 -19.16
N ASN A 104 -14.97 1.86 -20.31
CA ASN A 104 -15.78 2.30 -21.45
C ASN A 104 -16.62 1.16 -22.04
N SER A 105 -16.15 -0.09 -21.93
CA SER A 105 -16.85 -1.26 -22.47
C SER A 105 -17.80 -1.89 -21.45
N PHE A 106 -17.41 -1.90 -20.17
CA PHE A 106 -18.07 -2.57 -19.06
C PHE A 106 -18.00 -1.71 -17.80
N PRO A 107 -18.72 -0.58 -17.75
CA PRO A 107 -18.61 0.36 -16.63
C PRO A 107 -19.07 -0.24 -15.29
N THR A 108 -20.06 -1.14 -15.33
CA THR A 108 -20.58 -1.83 -14.14
C THR A 108 -19.52 -2.75 -13.51
N LEU A 109 -18.60 -3.33 -14.29
CA LEU A 109 -17.58 -4.24 -13.75
C LEU A 109 -16.70 -3.56 -12.71
N LEU A 110 -16.17 -2.37 -13.02
CA LEU A 110 -15.33 -1.64 -12.08
C LEU A 110 -16.14 -1.05 -10.92
N LEU A 111 -17.37 -0.62 -11.21
CA LEU A 111 -18.30 -0.10 -10.20
C LEU A 111 -18.61 -1.16 -9.14
N ASP A 112 -19.02 -2.35 -9.57
CA ASP A 112 -19.35 -3.47 -8.69
C ASP A 112 -18.11 -3.92 -7.92
N PHE A 113 -16.95 -3.96 -8.59
CA PHE A 113 -15.68 -4.29 -7.94
C PHE A 113 -15.33 -3.33 -6.80
N PHE A 114 -15.37 -2.01 -7.04
CA PHE A 114 -15.04 -1.02 -6.00
C PHE A 114 -16.09 -0.97 -4.89
N ASN A 115 -17.37 -1.11 -5.23
CA ASN A 115 -18.44 -1.17 -4.23
C ASN A 115 -18.36 -2.43 -3.37
N THR A 116 -17.96 -3.57 -3.95
CA THR A 116 -17.69 -4.79 -3.18
C THR A 116 -16.52 -4.59 -2.22
N CYS A 117 -15.44 -3.93 -2.65
CA CYS A 117 -14.32 -3.60 -1.75
C CYS A 117 -14.76 -2.67 -0.60
N LEU A 118 -15.61 -1.69 -0.90
CA LEU A 118 -16.15 -0.74 0.07
C LEU A 118 -17.06 -1.42 1.09
N GLU A 119 -17.94 -2.31 0.64
CA GLU A 119 -18.89 -3.06 1.46
C GLU A 119 -18.16 -4.04 2.37
N LEU A 120 -17.23 -4.82 1.83
CA LEU A 120 -16.47 -5.82 2.58
C LEU A 120 -15.35 -5.22 3.43
N LYS A 121 -15.08 -3.91 3.31
CA LYS A 121 -13.95 -3.21 3.95
C LYS A 121 -12.63 -3.94 3.74
N CYS A 122 -12.47 -4.53 2.55
CA CYS A 122 -11.35 -5.40 2.24
C CYS A 122 -10.78 -5.09 0.86
N PHE A 123 -9.48 -5.35 0.72
CA PHE A 123 -8.79 -5.31 -0.56
C PHE A 123 -8.42 -6.73 -0.97
N PRO A 124 -8.62 -7.12 -2.24
CA PRO A 124 -8.10 -8.38 -2.75
C PRO A 124 -6.59 -8.46 -2.56
N ASP A 125 -6.06 -9.64 -2.20
CA ASP A 125 -4.62 -9.79 -1.90
C ASP A 125 -3.73 -9.44 -3.09
N HIS A 126 -4.18 -9.75 -4.32
CA HIS A 126 -3.46 -9.37 -5.54
C HIS A 126 -3.32 -7.85 -5.72
N LEU A 127 -4.24 -7.04 -5.17
CA LEU A 127 -4.13 -5.59 -5.21
C LEU A 127 -3.16 -5.01 -4.17
N LYS A 128 -2.78 -5.81 -3.15
CA LYS A 128 -1.83 -5.41 -2.11
C LYS A 128 -0.36 -5.63 -2.50
N ILE A 129 -0.11 -6.31 -3.62
CA ILE A 129 1.24 -6.63 -4.08
C ILE A 129 1.85 -5.41 -4.78
N GLY A 130 2.95 -4.88 -4.24
CA GLY A 130 3.75 -3.83 -4.88
C GLY A 130 5.01 -4.39 -5.52
N HIS A 131 5.29 -4.01 -6.77
CA HIS A 131 6.54 -4.36 -7.44
C HIS A 131 7.60 -3.29 -7.18
N VAL A 132 8.71 -3.64 -6.51
CA VAL A 132 9.75 -2.66 -6.12
C VAL A 132 10.83 -2.59 -7.20
N ILE A 133 11.02 -1.40 -7.78
CA ILE A 133 12.07 -1.10 -8.76
C ILE A 133 13.08 -0.14 -8.14
N LEU A 134 14.37 -0.36 -8.40
CA LEU A 134 15.45 0.50 -7.94
C LEU A 134 15.82 1.52 -9.02
N PHE A 135 15.70 2.81 -8.69
CA PHE A 135 16.14 3.92 -9.56
C PHE A 135 17.46 4.50 -9.07
N HIS A 136 18.44 4.59 -9.96
CA HIS A 136 19.74 5.17 -9.63
C HIS A 136 19.65 6.69 -9.44
N LYS A 137 20.33 7.22 -8.41
CA LYS A 137 20.44 8.66 -8.16
C LYS A 137 21.49 9.26 -9.09
N THR A 138 21.14 10.32 -9.79
CA THR A 138 22.06 11.06 -10.65
C THR A 138 23.33 11.48 -9.89
N GLY A 139 24.50 11.22 -10.49
CA GLY A 139 25.80 11.61 -9.92
C GLY A 139 26.26 10.80 -8.71
N LYS A 140 25.70 9.61 -8.48
CA LYS A 140 26.15 8.68 -7.44
C LYS A 140 26.83 7.44 -8.04
N GLU A 141 27.55 6.71 -7.20
CA GLU A 141 28.31 5.52 -7.61
C GLU A 141 27.37 4.33 -7.79
N GLU A 142 27.44 3.65 -8.94
CA GLU A 142 26.53 2.54 -9.29
C GLU A 142 26.71 1.31 -8.38
N GLN A 143 27.91 1.06 -7.86
CA GLN A 143 28.18 -0.11 -7.02
C GLN A 143 27.70 0.05 -5.57
N ASN A 144 27.22 1.24 -5.20
CA ASN A 144 26.76 1.53 -3.85
C ASN A 144 25.24 1.43 -3.76
N ILE A 145 24.71 0.51 -2.96
CA ILE A 145 23.26 0.33 -2.78
C ILE A 145 22.55 1.61 -2.32
N LYS A 146 23.23 2.50 -1.57
CA LYS A 146 22.68 3.78 -1.12
C LYS A 146 22.47 4.78 -2.28
N SER A 147 23.05 4.50 -3.44
CA SER A 147 22.86 5.28 -4.68
C SER A 147 21.53 5.01 -5.34
N TYR A 148 20.74 4.02 -4.91
CA TYR A 148 19.43 3.74 -5.48
C TYR A 148 18.29 4.25 -4.59
N ARG A 149 17.13 4.47 -5.20
CA ARG A 149 15.85 4.76 -4.53
C ARG A 149 14.86 3.65 -4.89
N PRO A 150 14.29 2.94 -3.92
CA PRO A 150 13.20 2.02 -4.20
C PRO A 150 11.93 2.80 -4.55
N ILE A 151 11.24 2.38 -5.59
CA ILE A 151 9.91 2.85 -5.98
C ILE A 151 9.00 1.63 -6.07
N SER A 152 7.88 1.65 -5.35
CA SER A 152 6.86 0.60 -5.42
C SER A 152 5.84 0.95 -6.50
N LEU A 153 5.73 0.08 -7.51
CA LEU A 153 4.66 0.11 -8.48
C LEU A 153 3.48 -0.71 -7.96
N LEU A 154 2.41 -0.02 -7.56
CA LEU A 154 1.16 -0.64 -7.17
C LEU A 154 0.25 -0.89 -8.38
N PRO A 155 -0.63 -1.91 -8.33
CA PRO A 155 -1.70 -2.12 -9.31
C PRO A 155 -2.50 -0.84 -9.59
N THR A 156 -2.91 -0.64 -10.84
CA THR A 156 -3.64 0.58 -11.20
C THR A 156 -5.00 0.66 -10.51
N LEU A 157 -5.65 -0.49 -10.30
CA LEU A 157 -6.95 -0.56 -9.61
C LEU A 157 -6.87 -0.14 -8.14
N VAL A 158 -5.80 -0.46 -7.41
CA VAL A 158 -5.68 0.00 -6.01
C VAL A 158 -5.48 1.51 -5.94
N LYS A 159 -4.67 2.08 -6.84
CA LYS A 159 -4.49 3.55 -6.94
C LYS A 159 -5.80 4.26 -7.27
N LEU A 160 -6.68 3.63 -8.07
CA LEU A 160 -7.98 4.18 -8.42
C LEU A 160 -8.93 4.15 -7.21
N LEU A 161 -8.98 3.04 -6.48
CA LEU A 161 -9.77 2.92 -5.26
C LEU A 161 -9.28 3.88 -4.15
N GLU A 162 -7.97 4.04 -3.98
CA GLU A 162 -7.40 5.04 -3.07
C GLU A 162 -7.87 6.45 -3.43
N LYS A 163 -7.88 6.81 -4.72
CA LYS A 163 -8.38 8.11 -5.19
C LYS A 163 -9.87 8.30 -4.92
N LEU A 164 -10.69 7.26 -5.16
CA LEU A 164 -12.12 7.29 -4.84
C LEU A 164 -12.36 7.58 -3.36
N LEU A 165 -11.63 6.88 -2.49
CA LEU A 165 -11.73 7.08 -1.04
C LEU A 165 -11.26 8.48 -0.61
N LEU A 166 -10.13 8.95 -1.15
CA LEU A 166 -9.57 10.29 -0.85
C LEU A 166 -10.45 11.45 -1.34
N GLN A 167 -11.33 11.23 -2.32
CA GLN A 167 -12.28 12.26 -2.75
C GLN A 167 -13.48 12.39 -1.80
N ARG A 168 -13.76 11.33 -1.01
CA ARG A 168 -14.89 11.29 -0.08
C ARG A 168 -14.51 11.63 1.37
N PHE A 169 -13.26 11.36 1.76
CA PHE A 169 -12.75 11.48 3.13
C PHE A 169 -11.48 12.32 3.21
#